data_AF-A0A920UQ76-F1
#
_entry.id   AF-A0A920UQ76-F1
#
_cell.length_a   1.000
_cell.length_b   1.000
_cell.length_c   1.000
_cell.angle_alpha   90.00
_cell.angle_beta   90.00
_cell.angle_gamma   90.00
#
_symmetry.space_group_name_H-M   'P 1'
#
loop_
_entity.id
_entity.type
_entity.pdbx_description
1 polymer ?
#
loop_
_entity_poly.entity_id
_entity_poly.type
_entity_poly.pdbx_seq_one_letter_code
_entity_poly.pdbx_strand_id
1 'polypeptide(L)'
;MRVGPQSAGAKPGPACYSQGGTEATVTDANVVLGYINPTSIAGGTVSVNSEAAKVALNRSAAEHLKLETNDAAYGVYAVANTTMIRAIKSVTTYRGRDPREFTLMAFGGSGPLHAAEMARSLGIRQIIVPPVSRSILGTRTTRSIT
;
A
#
# COMPACT_ATOMS: atom_id res chain seq x y z
N MET A 1 16.83 -1.68 4.70
CA MET A 1 15.58 -0.99 5.09
C MET A 1 14.53 -2.02 5.46
N ARG A 2 13.91 -1.90 6.64
CA ARG A 2 12.88 -2.84 7.12
C ARG A 2 11.58 -2.07 7.31
N VAL A 3 10.58 -2.33 6.47
CA VAL A 3 9.21 -1.86 6.73
C VAL A 3 8.62 -2.80 7.76
N GLY A 4 8.37 -2.27 8.96
CA GLY A 4 8.05 -3.06 10.14
C GLY A 4 6.68 -3.75 10.07
N PRO A 5 6.46 -4.75 10.95
CA PRO A 5 5.13 -5.35 11.17
C PRO A 5 4.19 -4.42 11.98
N GLN A 6 4.73 -3.35 12.57
CA GLN A 6 3.96 -2.36 13.33
C GLN A 6 3.34 -1.34 12.37
N SER A 7 2.01 -1.27 12.38
CA SER A 7 1.25 -0.26 11.67
C SER A 7 1.22 1.04 12.49
N ALA A 8 1.37 2.19 11.84
CA ALA A 8 1.15 3.50 12.45
C ALA A 8 -0.33 3.74 12.87
N GLY A 9 -1.23 2.82 12.51
CA GLY A 9 -2.65 2.91 12.82
C GLY A 9 -3.33 4.08 12.11
N ALA A 10 -4.56 4.41 12.56
CA ALA A 10 -5.24 5.64 12.12
C ALA A 10 -4.80 6.87 12.95
N LYS A 11 -4.33 6.65 14.18
CA LYS A 11 -3.68 7.64 15.07
C LYS A 11 -2.47 6.99 15.76
N PRO A 12 -1.26 7.60 15.72
CA PRO A 12 -0.95 8.92 15.17
C PRO A 12 -1.00 8.98 13.63
N GLY A 13 -1.08 7.81 12.97
CA GLY A 13 -1.28 7.70 11.52
C GLY A 13 -0.03 8.05 10.69
N PRO A 14 -0.15 8.01 9.36
CA PRO A 14 0.87 8.49 8.44
C PRO A 14 1.27 9.94 8.73
N ALA A 15 2.55 10.28 8.52
CA ALA A 15 3.03 11.65 8.66
C ALA A 15 2.24 12.61 7.75
N CYS A 16 1.86 12.14 6.56
CA CYS A 16 1.08 12.88 5.58
C CYS A 16 -0.32 13.27 6.08
N TYR A 17 -0.88 12.62 7.11
CA TYR A 17 -2.18 13.03 7.67
C TYR A 17 -2.06 14.17 8.67
N SER A 18 -0.84 14.58 9.06
CA SER A 18 -0.58 15.65 10.03
C SER A 18 -1.30 15.45 11.39
N GLN A 19 -1.52 14.20 11.81
CA GLN A 19 -2.18 13.84 13.08
C GLN A 19 -1.19 13.48 14.20
N GLY A 20 0.07 13.91 14.09
CA GLY A 20 1.14 13.64 15.06
C GLY A 20 2.06 12.49 14.67
N GLY A 21 1.85 11.83 13.52
CA GLY A 21 2.78 10.85 12.96
C GLY A 21 4.07 11.53 12.48
N THR A 22 5.22 10.98 12.84
CA THR A 22 6.55 11.48 12.42
C THR A 22 7.42 10.42 11.76
N GLU A 23 7.04 9.15 11.87
CA GLU A 23 7.71 8.02 11.23
C GLU A 23 7.16 7.80 9.81
N ALA A 24 8.05 7.44 8.89
CA ALA A 24 7.65 7.17 7.51
C ALA A 24 6.81 5.88 7.41
N THR A 25 5.71 5.97 6.66
CA THR A 25 4.81 4.85 6.39
C THR A 25 4.73 4.52 4.90
N VAL A 26 4.10 3.38 4.58
CA VAL A 26 3.78 3.02 3.18
C VAL A 26 2.89 4.06 2.52
N THR A 27 1.97 4.68 3.27
CA THR A 27 1.13 5.76 2.76
C THR A 27 1.94 7.00 2.42
N ASP A 28 2.92 7.37 3.25
CA ASP A 28 3.83 8.50 2.98
C ASP A 28 4.62 8.27 1.69
N ALA A 29 5.15 7.06 1.50
CA ALA A 29 5.83 6.66 0.27
C ALA A 29 4.90 6.77 -0.96
N ASN A 30 3.66 6.28 -0.85
CA ASN A 30 2.69 6.35 -1.94
C ASN A 30 2.29 7.80 -2.29
N VAL A 31 2.26 8.71 -1.31
CA VAL A 31 2.03 10.14 -1.53
C VAL A 31 3.21 10.77 -2.27
N VAL A 32 4.45 10.51 -1.83
CA VAL A 32 5.67 11.05 -2.46
C VAL A 32 5.85 10.53 -3.90
N LEU A 33 5.57 9.25 -4.14
CA LEU A 33 5.60 8.64 -5.47
C LEU A 33 4.45 9.11 -6.39
N GLY A 34 3.48 9.86 -5.87
CA GLY A 34 2.34 10.35 -6.62
C GLY A 34 1.24 9.31 -6.90
N TYR A 35 1.29 8.15 -6.25
CA TYR A 35 0.23 7.13 -6.34
C TYR A 35 -1.04 7.52 -5.57
N ILE A 36 -0.90 8.42 -4.60
CA ILE A 36 -2.00 9.00 -3.84
C ILE A 36 -2.01 10.51 -4.12
N ASN A 37 -3.21 11.09 -4.21
CA ASN A 37 -3.36 12.53 -4.36
C ASN A 37 -2.65 13.27 -3.20
N PRO A 38 -1.77 14.24 -3.51
CA PRO A 38 -0.89 14.85 -2.52
C PRO A 38 -1.59 15.84 -1.59
N THR A 39 -2.85 16.21 -1.87
CA THR A 39 -3.60 17.23 -1.12
C THR A 39 -4.79 16.66 -0.36
N SER A 40 -5.44 15.60 -0.86
CA SER A 40 -6.58 15.01 -0.16
C SER A 40 -6.91 13.59 -0.59
N ILE A 41 -7.51 12.81 0.31
CA ILE A 41 -8.04 11.46 0.04
C ILE A 41 -9.46 11.32 0.56
N ALA A 42 -10.05 10.13 0.37
CA ALA A 42 -11.39 9.79 0.84
C ALA A 42 -12.47 10.79 0.38
N GLY A 43 -12.38 11.23 -0.88
CA GLY A 43 -13.31 12.20 -1.47
C GLY A 43 -13.14 13.61 -0.93
N GLY A 44 -11.94 13.98 -0.45
CA GLY A 44 -11.64 15.30 0.10
C GLY A 44 -11.79 15.42 1.62
N THR A 45 -12.24 14.37 2.30
CA THR A 45 -12.52 14.40 3.74
C THR A 45 -11.27 14.31 4.62
N VAL A 46 -10.16 13.85 4.07
CA VAL A 46 -8.87 13.77 4.76
C VAL A 46 -7.85 14.57 3.98
N SER A 47 -7.31 15.62 4.60
CA SER A 47 -6.24 16.43 4.04
C SER A 47 -4.92 15.66 4.07
N VAL A 48 -4.12 15.85 3.03
CA VAL A 48 -2.79 15.24 2.88
C VAL A 48 -1.75 16.34 2.80
N ASN A 49 -0.65 16.15 3.52
CA ASN A 49 0.52 16.99 3.51
C ASN A 49 1.71 16.21 2.92
N SER A 50 1.98 16.42 1.63
CA SER A 50 3.10 15.79 0.94
C SER A 50 4.46 16.18 1.50
N GLU A 51 4.61 17.39 2.03
CA GLU A 51 5.88 17.84 2.62
C GLU A 51 6.18 17.11 3.93
N ALA A 52 5.16 16.88 4.77
CA ALA A 52 5.31 16.04 5.96
C ALA A 52 5.75 14.61 5.61
N ALA A 53 5.23 14.05 4.52
CA ALA A 53 5.64 12.74 4.01
C ALA A 53 7.12 12.72 3.58
N LYS A 54 7.56 13.74 2.83
CA LYS A 54 8.96 13.89 2.39
C LYS A 54 9.91 14.02 3.56
N VAL A 55 9.58 14.86 4.54
CA VAL A 55 10.40 15.04 5.75
C VAL A 55 10.55 13.73 6.52
N ALA A 56 9.46 12.99 6.71
CA ALA A 56 9.50 11.68 7.38
C ALA A 56 10.37 10.66 6.62
N LEU A 57 10.26 10.61 5.29
CA LEU A 57 11.07 9.72 4.44
C LEU A 57 12.56 10.09 4.41
N ASN A 58 12.87 11.39 4.37
CA ASN A 58 14.25 11.87 4.44
C ASN A 58 14.93 11.47 5.73
N ARG A 59 14.26 11.78 6.86
CA ARG A 59 14.77 11.45 8.19
C ARG A 59 14.92 9.94 8.41
N SER A 60 13.96 9.14 7.96
CA SER A 60 13.94 7.69 8.24
C SER A 60 14.85 6.86 7.34
N ALA A 61 15.05 7.26 6.08
CA ALA A 61 15.74 6.44 5.09
C ALA A 61 16.68 7.23 4.18
N ALA A 62 16.22 8.34 3.58
CA ALA A 62 16.98 8.99 2.50
C ALA A 62 18.35 9.52 2.98
N GLU A 63 18.38 10.21 4.12
CA GLU A 63 19.62 10.75 4.71
C GLU A 63 20.59 9.63 5.13
N HIS A 64 20.06 8.58 5.76
CA HIS A 64 20.85 7.45 6.25
C HIS A 64 21.46 6.62 5.11
N LEU A 65 20.75 6.52 3.98
CA LEU A 65 21.15 5.72 2.83
C LEU A 65 21.79 6.54 1.71
N LYS A 66 21.87 7.87 1.86
CA LYS A 66 22.35 8.81 0.83
C LYS A 66 21.61 8.64 -0.50
N LEU A 67 20.29 8.56 -0.42
CA LEU A 67 19.39 8.41 -1.55
C LEU A 67 18.57 9.69 -1.74
N GLU A 68 18.10 9.91 -2.96
CA GLU A 68 17.05 10.92 -3.19
C GLU A 68 15.74 10.49 -2.51
N THR A 69 14.92 11.46 -2.12
CA THR A 69 13.65 11.19 -1.41
C THR A 69 12.75 10.23 -2.19
N ASN A 70 12.71 10.34 -3.52
CA ASN A 70 11.93 9.47 -4.38
C ASN A 70 12.46 8.02 -4.40
N ASP A 71 13.79 7.85 -4.39
CA ASP A 71 14.41 6.52 -4.34
C ASP A 71 14.16 5.85 -2.99
N ALA A 72 14.24 6.62 -1.90
CA ALA A 72 13.88 6.15 -0.57
C ALA A 72 12.39 5.74 -0.51
N ALA A 73 11.49 6.56 -1.07
CA ALA A 73 10.07 6.27 -1.16
C ALA A 73 9.80 4.99 -1.97
N TYR A 74 10.45 4.83 -3.12
CA TYR A 74 10.35 3.62 -3.95
C TYR A 74 10.87 2.40 -3.21
N GLY A 75 11.96 2.52 -2.46
CA GLY A 75 12.45 1.45 -1.60
C GLY A 75 11.40 1.02 -0.57
N VAL A 76 10.69 1.96 0.06
CA VAL A 76 9.66 1.66 1.07
C VAL A 76 8.51 0.92 0.41
N TYR A 77 8.05 1.41 -0.75
CA TYR A 77 7.06 0.75 -1.59
C TYR A 77 7.46 -0.69 -1.96
N ALA A 78 8.70 -0.91 -2.41
CA ALA A 78 9.20 -2.22 -2.81
C ALA A 78 9.29 -3.21 -1.64
N VAL A 79 9.76 -2.75 -0.47
CA VAL A 79 9.85 -3.60 0.74
C VAL A 79 8.46 -3.96 1.26
N ALA A 80 7.51 -3.02 1.22
CA ALA A 80 6.11 -3.27 1.56
C ALA A 80 5.49 -4.31 0.63
N ASN A 81 5.67 -4.17 -0.68
CA ASN A 81 5.19 -5.14 -1.68
C ASN A 81 5.80 -6.52 -1.46
N THR A 82 7.10 -6.60 -1.21
CA THR A 82 7.78 -7.87 -0.92
C THR A 82 7.16 -8.57 0.29
N THR A 83 6.80 -7.81 1.31
CA THR A 83 6.15 -8.34 2.53
C THR A 83 4.74 -8.86 2.22
N MET A 84 3.93 -8.12 1.46
CA MET A 84 2.60 -8.55 1.04
C MET A 84 2.64 -9.79 0.12
N ILE A 85 3.59 -9.84 -0.81
CA ILE A 85 3.82 -11.01 -1.69
C ILE A 85 4.14 -12.25 -0.85
N ARG A 86 5.00 -12.13 0.18
CA ARG A 86 5.31 -13.24 1.09
C ARG A 86 4.07 -13.73 1.83
N ALA A 87 3.20 -12.82 2.26
CA ALA A 87 1.92 -13.18 2.89
C ALA A 87 1.00 -13.95 1.92
N ILE A 88 0.94 -13.55 0.64
CA ILE A 88 0.16 -14.30 -0.36
C ILE A 88 0.77 -15.68 -0.60
N LYS A 89 2.10 -15.78 -0.73
CA LYS A 89 2.80 -17.07 -0.91
C LYS A 89 2.57 -18.03 0.25
N SER A 90 2.43 -17.53 1.49
CA SER A 90 2.20 -18.38 2.66
C SER A 90 0.83 -19.09 2.66
N VAL A 91 -0.17 -18.49 2.00
CA VAL A 91 -1.51 -19.07 1.86
C VAL A 91 -1.73 -19.76 0.52
N THR A 92 -0.80 -19.63 -0.43
CA THR A 92 -0.85 -20.24 -1.78
C THR A 92 0.29 -21.23 -2.01
N THR A 93 1.45 -20.76 -2.47
CA THR A 93 2.60 -21.57 -2.87
C THR A 93 3.09 -22.50 -1.76
N TYR A 94 3.16 -22.01 -0.52
CA TYR A 94 3.63 -22.83 0.62
C TYR A 94 2.61 -23.88 1.04
N ARG A 95 1.38 -23.80 0.52
CA ARG A 95 0.33 -24.83 0.66
C ARG A 95 0.19 -25.68 -0.61
N GLY A 96 1.16 -25.63 -1.53
CA GLY A 96 1.17 -26.40 -2.76
C GLY A 96 0.23 -25.88 -3.86
N ARG A 97 -0.26 -24.63 -3.74
CA ARG A 97 -1.15 -24.01 -4.73
C ARG A 97 -0.38 -23.04 -5.62
N ASP A 98 -0.53 -23.15 -6.93
CA ASP A 98 0.10 -22.23 -7.88
C ASP A 98 -0.68 -20.90 -7.94
N PRO A 99 -0.09 -19.75 -7.54
CA PRO A 99 -0.76 -18.46 -7.61
C PRO A 99 -1.28 -18.09 -9.01
N ARG A 100 -0.65 -18.61 -10.07
CA ARG A 100 -0.99 -18.31 -11.48
C ARG A 100 -2.37 -18.83 -11.89
N GLU A 101 -2.91 -19.79 -11.13
CA GLU A 101 -4.25 -20.36 -11.31
C GLU A 101 -5.35 -19.51 -10.66
N PHE A 102 -4.98 -18.46 -9.92
CA PHE A 102 -5.92 -17.62 -9.18
C PHE A 102 -6.05 -16.22 -9.80
N THR A 103 -7.14 -15.56 -9.44
CA THR A 103 -7.36 -14.13 -9.68
C THR A 103 -7.09 -13.35 -8.40
N LEU A 104 -6.36 -12.24 -8.50
CA LEU A 104 -6.09 -11.36 -7.36
C LEU A 104 -7.25 -10.38 -7.19
N MET A 105 -8.03 -10.55 -6.13
CA MET A 105 -9.03 -9.56 -5.75
C MET A 105 -8.41 -8.51 -4.83
N ALA A 106 -8.30 -7.28 -5.31
CA ALA A 106 -7.76 -6.16 -4.55
C ALA A 106 -8.90 -5.32 -3.98
N PHE A 107 -8.99 -5.30 -2.65
CA PHE A 107 -9.97 -4.52 -1.89
C PHE A 107 -9.27 -3.70 -0.81
N GLY A 108 -10.00 -2.80 -0.14
CA GLY A 108 -9.44 -1.84 0.81
C GLY A 108 -9.02 -0.53 0.15
N GLY A 109 -8.73 0.50 0.95
CA GLY A 109 -8.37 1.83 0.45
C GLY A 109 -7.07 1.86 -0.37
N SER A 110 -6.09 1.04 0.02
CA SER A 110 -4.77 0.99 -0.63
C SER A 110 -4.52 -0.30 -1.41
N GLY A 111 -5.45 -1.26 -1.39
CA GLY A 111 -5.27 -2.58 -2.04
C GLY A 111 -4.95 -2.46 -3.53
N PRO A 112 -5.72 -1.69 -4.32
CA PRO A 112 -5.46 -1.51 -5.75
C PRO A 112 -4.11 -0.87 -6.08
N LEU A 113 -3.56 -0.03 -5.18
CA LEU A 113 -2.27 0.65 -5.40
C LEU A 113 -1.10 -0.33 -5.51
N HIS A 114 -1.18 -1.46 -4.80
CA HIS A 114 -0.12 -2.48 -4.76
C HIS A 114 -0.46 -3.70 -5.63
N ALA A 115 -1.71 -3.83 -6.07
CA ALA A 115 -2.23 -5.04 -6.72
C ALA A 115 -1.48 -5.41 -8.00
N ALA A 116 -1.17 -4.43 -8.85
CA ALA A 116 -0.48 -4.67 -10.11
C ALA A 116 0.91 -5.29 -9.90
N GLU A 117 1.69 -4.72 -8.97
CA GLU A 117 3.05 -5.20 -8.69
C GLU A 117 3.03 -6.58 -8.01
N MET A 118 2.07 -6.83 -7.13
CA MET A 118 1.88 -8.14 -6.51
C MET A 118 1.50 -9.20 -7.55
N ALA A 119 0.53 -8.89 -8.43
CA ALA A 119 0.09 -9.81 -9.47
C ALA A 119 1.22 -10.16 -10.44
N ARG A 120 1.96 -9.14 -10.90
CA ARG A 120 3.15 -9.30 -11.74
C ARG A 120 4.20 -10.21 -11.09
N SER A 121 4.50 -9.98 -9.81
CA SER A 121 5.48 -10.77 -9.06
C SER A 121 5.07 -12.23 -8.80
N LEU A 122 3.76 -12.49 -8.78
CA LEU A 122 3.18 -13.82 -8.54
C LEU A 122 2.79 -14.54 -9.84
N GLY A 123 2.91 -13.87 -11.00
CA GLY A 123 2.45 -14.41 -12.28
C GLY A 123 0.91 -14.49 -12.40
N ILE A 124 0.18 -13.76 -11.56
CA ILE A 124 -1.28 -13.68 -11.62
C ILE A 124 -1.67 -12.83 -12.82
N ARG A 125 -2.53 -13.38 -13.69
CA ARG A 125 -2.91 -12.74 -14.96
C ARG A 125 -4.13 -11.81 -14.84
N GLN A 126 -4.91 -11.95 -13.77
CA GLN A 126 -6.17 -11.23 -13.60
C GLN A 126 -6.23 -10.56 -12.23
N ILE A 127 -6.63 -9.29 -12.22
CA ILE A 127 -6.88 -8.50 -11.02
C ILE A 127 -8.34 -8.03 -11.06
N ILE A 128 -9.07 -8.23 -9.97
CA ILE A 128 -10.41 -7.68 -9.78
C ILE A 128 -10.33 -6.56 -8.74
N VAL A 129 -10.77 -5.36 -9.13
CA VAL A 129 -10.92 -4.21 -8.23
C VAL A 129 -12.41 -3.85 -8.15
N PRO A 130 -13.09 -4.15 -7.04
CA PRO A 130 -14.49 -3.77 -6.87
C PRO A 130 -14.66 -2.24 -6.82
N PRO A 131 -15.75 -1.69 -7.39
CA PRO A 131 -16.02 -0.25 -7.36
C PRO A 131 -16.22 0.30 -5.94
N VAL A 132 -16.63 -0.54 -4.98
CA VAL A 132 -16.72 -0.20 -3.55
C VAL A 132 -15.61 -0.88 -2.77
N SER A 133 -14.37 -0.42 -2.96
CA SER A 133 -13.18 -0.98 -2.27
C SER A 133 -13.12 -0.66 -0.75
N ARG A 134 -14.16 -0.07 -0.14
CA ARG A 134 -14.24 -0.02 1.33
C ARG A 134 -14.54 -1.44 1.84
N SER A 135 -14.05 -1.81 3.02
CA SER A 135 -14.15 -3.14 3.67
C SER A 135 -15.58 -3.72 3.88
N ILE A 136 -16.60 -3.18 3.23
CA ILE A 136 -18.01 -3.52 3.40
C ILE A 136 -18.51 -4.64 2.47
N LEU A 137 -17.61 -5.30 1.73
CA LEU A 137 -17.98 -6.38 0.80
C LEU A 137 -18.65 -7.59 1.48
N GLY A 138 -18.70 -7.63 2.82
CA GLY A 138 -19.39 -8.65 3.60
C GLY A 138 -20.90 -8.42 3.82
N THR A 139 -21.47 -7.24 3.56
CA THR A 139 -22.87 -6.95 3.98
C THR A 139 -23.88 -6.69 2.87
N ARG A 140 -23.47 -6.40 1.63
CA ARG A 140 -24.38 -6.29 0.48
C ARG A 140 -23.66 -6.68 -0.81
N THR A 141 -24.37 -7.43 -1.67
CA THR A 141 -24.08 -7.68 -3.10
C THR A 141 -22.96 -8.67 -3.48
N THR A 142 -23.24 -9.97 -3.32
CA THR A 142 -22.95 -10.96 -4.37
C THR A 142 -24.16 -11.03 -5.31
N ARG A 143 -24.10 -10.35 -6.45
CA ARG A 143 -24.86 -10.76 -7.64
C ARG A 143 -23.84 -11.21 -8.68
N SER A 144 -23.84 -12.51 -8.92
CA SER A 144 -23.16 -13.13 -10.06
C SER A 144 -23.79 -12.57 -11.34
N ILE A 145 -22.98 -12.01 -12.22
CA ILE A 145 -23.38 -11.75 -13.60
C ILE A 145 -22.87 -12.96 -14.37
N THR A 146 -23.82 -13.79 -14.82
CA THR A 146 -23.61 -14.88 -15.79
C THR A 146 -23.44 -14.27 -17.18
#